data_AF-A0AAU4B630-F1
#
_entry.id   AF-A0AAU4B630-F1
#
_cell.length_a   1.000
_cell.length_b   1.000
_cell.length_c   1.000
_cell.angle_alpha   90.00
_cell.angle_beta   90.00
_cell.angle_gamma   90.00
#
_symmetry.space_group_name_H-M   'P 1'
#
loop_
_entity.id
_entity.type
_entity.pdbx_description
1 polymer ?
#
loop_
_entity_poly.entity_id
_entity_poly.type
_entity_poly.pdbx_seq_one_letter_code
_entity_poly.pdbx_strand_id
1 'polypeptide(L)'
;MCGTGPVWHGKPMTLKVDHVNGDRGDDRLSNLRLLCPNCHAVTGTWCRGGGDRSRKGVSADVGRAGRVMVQRAAVAQLATRQT
;
A
#
# COMPACT_ATOMS: atom_id res chain seq x y z
N MET A 1 -14.16 -3.08 7.08
CA MET A 1 -12.84 -3.72 7.27
C MET A 1 -12.80 -4.39 8.63
N CYS A 2 -12.04 -5.47 8.83
CA CYS A 2 -12.09 -6.27 10.07
C CYS A 2 -11.26 -5.72 11.25
N GLY A 3 -10.41 -4.70 11.04
CA GLY A 3 -9.61 -4.09 12.11
C GLY A 3 -8.52 -4.99 12.73
N THR A 4 -8.25 -6.17 12.15
CA THR A 4 -7.22 -7.08 12.64
C THR A 4 -5.83 -6.45 12.51
N GLY A 5 -5.11 -6.39 13.64
CA GLY A 5 -3.72 -5.94 13.70
C GLY A 5 -2.70 -6.97 13.20
N PRO A 6 -1.41 -6.82 13.53
CA PRO A 6 -0.32 -7.66 12.99
C PRO A 6 -0.23 -9.05 13.62
N VAL A 7 -1.13 -9.43 14.52
CA VAL A 7 -1.16 -10.75 15.17
C VAL A 7 -2.50 -11.43 14.88
N TRP A 8 -2.43 -12.68 14.43
CA TRP A 8 -3.58 -13.52 14.13
C TRP A 8 -3.42 -14.88 14.81
N HIS A 9 -4.35 -15.26 15.70
CA HIS A 9 -4.25 -16.48 16.52
C HIS A 9 -2.88 -16.68 17.19
N GLY A 10 -2.34 -15.61 17.78
CA GLY A 10 -1.03 -15.63 18.46
C GLY A 10 0.17 -15.76 17.52
N LYS A 11 -0.04 -15.76 16.20
CA LYS A 11 1.02 -15.81 15.19
C LYS A 11 1.17 -14.45 14.51
N PRO A 12 2.40 -14.01 14.18
CA PRO A 12 2.60 -12.80 13.42
C PRO A 12 1.99 -12.95 12.01
N MET A 13 1.35 -11.88 11.54
CA MET A 13 0.74 -11.80 10.22
C MET A 13 1.14 -10.50 9.56
N THR A 14 1.60 -10.58 8.32
CA THR A 14 1.95 -9.40 7.53
C THR A 14 0.69 -8.69 7.03
N LEU A 15 0.52 -7.43 7.45
CA LEU A 15 -0.48 -6.54 6.87
C LEU A 15 -0.05 -6.07 5.47
N LYS A 16 -1.03 -5.79 4.61
CA LYS A 16 -0.83 -5.30 3.25
C LYS A 16 -1.12 -3.81 3.18
N VAL A 17 -0.29 -3.08 2.45
CA VAL A 17 -0.51 -1.67 2.14
C VAL A 17 -1.54 -1.59 1.02
N ASP A 18 -2.58 -0.78 1.23
CA ASP A 18 -3.58 -0.43 0.23
C ASP A 18 -3.64 1.08 0.06
N HIS A 19 -3.62 1.51 -1.20
CA HIS A 19 -3.85 2.89 -1.59
C HIS A 19 -5.36 3.10 -1.71
N VAL A 20 -5.93 3.98 -0.87
CA VAL A 20 -7.39 4.19 -0.77
C VAL A 20 -7.99 4.61 -2.11
N ASN A 21 -7.28 5.46 -2.87
CA ASN A 21 -7.70 5.90 -4.19
C ASN A 21 -7.34 4.92 -5.34
N GLY A 22 -6.58 3.86 -5.06
CA GLY A 22 -6.08 2.90 -6.04
C GLY A 22 -4.89 3.37 -6.88
N ASP A 23 -4.41 4.60 -6.70
CA ASP A 23 -3.21 5.12 -7.34
C ASP A 23 -1.96 4.72 -6.54
N ARG A 24 -1.16 3.82 -7.13
CA ARG A 24 0.10 3.31 -6.55
C ARG A 24 1.22 4.36 -6.52
N GLY A 25 1.04 5.52 -7.14
CA GLY A 25 1.99 6.64 -7.10
C GLY A 25 1.74 7.62 -5.96
N ASP A 26 0.56 7.58 -5.32
CA ASP A 26 0.18 8.50 -4.26
C ASP A 26 0.51 7.93 -2.87
N ASP A 27 1.78 8.08 -2.47
CA ASP A 27 2.32 7.53 -1.22
C ASP A 27 2.12 8.43 0.01
N ARG A 28 1.21 9.42 -0.07
CA ARG A 28 0.87 10.25 1.09
C ARG A 28 0.26 9.38 2.19
N LEU A 29 0.64 9.62 3.45
CA LEU A 29 0.14 8.86 4.60
C LEU A 29 -1.40 8.79 4.65
N SER A 30 -2.08 9.88 4.28
CA SER A 30 -3.56 9.94 4.24
C SER A 30 -4.20 9.03 3.20
N ASN A 31 -3.45 8.61 2.18
CA ASN A 31 -3.90 7.70 1.12
C ASN A 31 -3.53 6.24 1.40
N LEU A 32 -2.75 5.95 2.44
CA LEU A 32 -2.33 4.60 2.78
C LEU A 32 -3.15 4.05 3.94
N ARG A 33 -3.56 2.78 3.85
CA ARG A 33 -4.08 2.00 4.97
C ARG A 33 -3.43 0.62 5.02
N LEU A 34 -3.26 0.04 6.22
CA LEU A 34 -2.80 -1.34 6.38
C LEU A 34 -3.98 -2.26 6.64
N LEU A 35 -4.03 -3.37 5.89
CA LEU A 35 -5.14 -4.29 5.88
C LEU A 35 -4.66 -5.72 6.09
N CYS A 36 -5.46 -6.57 6.74
CA CYS A 36 -5.19 -8.00 6.72
C CYS A 36 -5.31 -8.57 5.30
N PRO A 37 -4.65 -9.70 4.97
CA PRO A 37 -4.67 -10.27 3.62
C PRO A 37 -6.08 -10.51 3.07
N ASN A 38 -7.01 -10.96 3.91
CA ASN A 38 -8.39 -11.26 3.49
C ASN A 38 -9.18 -9.98 3.19
N CYS A 39 -9.04 -8.96 4.02
CA CYS A 39 -9.68 -7.67 3.80
C CYS A 39 -9.08 -6.92 2.60
N HIS A 40 -7.79 -7.10 2.34
CA HIS A 40 -7.15 -6.54 1.17
C HIS A 40 -7.68 -7.17 -0.12
N ALA A 41 -7.94 -8.49 -0.13
CA ALA A 41 -8.41 -9.20 -1.31
C ALA A 41 -9.81 -8.78 -1.81
N VAL A 42 -10.60 -8.12 -0.95
CA VAL A 42 -11.97 -7.68 -1.27
C VAL A 42 -12.06 -6.18 -1.53
N THR A 43 -10.95 -5.43 -1.51
CA THR A 43 -11.00 -4.00 -1.86
C THR A 43 -11.29 -3.85 -3.35
N GLY A 44 -12.01 -2.78 -3.72
CA GLY A 44 -12.21 -2.47 -5.13
C GLY A 44 -10.89 -2.22 -5.86
N THR A 45 -9.86 -1.73 -5.16
CA THR A 45 -8.52 -1.40 -5.67
C THR A 45 -7.62 -2.62 -5.87
N TRP A 46 -7.97 -3.79 -5.31
CA TRP A 46 -7.20 -5.02 -5.40
C TRP A 46 -7.09 -5.55 -6.83
N CYS A 47 -5.91 -6.08 -7.17
CA CYS A 47 -5.59 -6.66 -8.50
C CYS A 47 -5.80 -5.77 -9.74
N ARG A 48 -6.10 -4.46 -9.60
CA ARG A 48 -6.22 -3.53 -10.75
C ARG A 48 -4.91 -3.24 -11.51
N GLY A 49 -3.79 -3.85 -11.09
CA GLY A 49 -2.46 -3.63 -11.66
C GLY A 49 -2.18 -4.21 -13.04
N GLY A 50 -3.18 -4.73 -13.74
CA GLY A 50 -3.04 -5.28 -15.10
C GLY A 50 -3.57 -4.36 -16.21
N GLY A 51 -4.22 -3.25 -15.87
CA GLY A 51 -5.03 -2.46 -16.80
C GLY A 51 -4.54 -1.03 -17.02
N ASP A 52 -3.27 -0.82 -17.35
CA ASP A 52 -2.82 -0.15 -18.57
C ASP A 52 -1.29 -0.22 -18.59
N ARG A 53 -0.72 -0.64 -19.72
CA ARG A 53 0.68 -0.41 -20.06
C ARG A 53 0.75 0.70 -21.08
N SER A 54 -0.07 1.74 -20.90
CA SER A 54 0.01 2.94 -21.72
C SER A 54 1.28 3.67 -21.32
N ARG A 55 2.35 3.34 -22.04
CA ARG A 55 3.63 4.06 -22.01
C ARG A 55 3.36 5.54 -22.28
N LYS A 56 3.12 6.34 -21.24
CA LYS A 56 3.39 7.78 -21.32
C LYS A 56 4.87 7.94 -21.04
N GLY A 57 5.62 8.16 -22.12
CA GLY A 57 7.05 8.45 -22.07
C GLY A 57 7.31 9.65 -21.16
N VAL A 58 7.89 9.39 -20.00
CA VAL A 58 8.66 10.34 -19.21
C VAL A 58 9.93 9.58 -18.85
N SER A 59 11.09 10.17 -19.13
CA SER A 59 12.42 9.57 -19.01
C SER A 59 12.60 8.77 -17.72
N ALA A 60 13.20 7.59 -17.86
CA ALA A 60 13.23 6.52 -16.86
C ALA A 60 14.19 6.75 -15.67
N ASP A 61 14.72 7.96 -15.52
CA ASP A 61 15.93 8.23 -14.73
C ASP A 61 15.72 9.14 -13.51
N VAL A 62 14.55 9.78 -13.33
CA VAL A 62 14.23 10.56 -12.13
C VAL A 62 12.90 10.08 -11.52
N GLY A 63 12.95 9.34 -10.42
CA GLY A 63 11.76 9.19 -9.55
C GLY A 63 11.52 7.83 -8.92
N ARG A 64 12.14 6.74 -9.41
CA ARG A 64 11.91 5.40 -8.82
C ARG A 64 12.49 5.28 -7.41
N ALA A 65 13.69 5.82 -7.18
CA ALA A 65 14.32 5.83 -5.86
C ALA A 65 13.60 6.74 -4.85
N GLY A 66 13.15 7.92 -5.29
CA GLY A 66 12.40 8.86 -4.44
C GLY A 66 11.06 8.29 -3.96
N ARG A 67 10.32 7.61 -4.84
CA ARG A 67 9.05 6.95 -4.49
C ARG A 67 9.21 5.88 -3.41
N VAL A 68 10.21 5.02 -3.55
CA VAL A 68 10.48 3.94 -2.59
C VAL A 68 10.79 4.48 -1.20
N MET A 69 11.49 5.63 -1.10
CA MET A 69 11.77 6.24 0.20
C MET A 69 10.53 6.83 0.88
N VAL A 70 9.66 7.51 0.12
CA VAL A 70 8.43 8.14 0.65
C VAL A 70 7.44 7.09 1.13
N GLN A 71 7.22 6.04 0.34
CA GLN A 71 6.31 4.94 0.72
C GLN A 71 6.80 4.23 1.98
N ARG A 72 8.12 3.99 2.12
CA ARG A 72 8.69 3.37 3.33
C ARG A 72 8.47 4.22 4.58
N ALA A 73 8.64 5.53 4.50
CA ALA A 73 8.41 6.43 5.62
C ALA A 73 6.93 6.48 6.02
N ALA A 74 6.02 6.61 5.06
CA ALA A 74 4.58 6.65 5.32
C ALA A 74 4.07 5.31 5.88
N VAL A 75 4.53 4.18 5.35
CA VAL A 75 4.18 2.85 5.89
C VAL A 75 4.72 2.65 7.30
N ALA A 76 5.93 3.11 7.59
CA ALA A 76 6.48 3.05 8.96
C ALA A 76 5.64 3.89 9.94
N GLN A 77 5.26 5.10 9.56
CA GLN A 77 4.39 5.98 10.37
C GLN A 77 2.98 5.40 10.56
N LEU A 78 2.49 4.62 9.61
CA LEU A 78 1.20 3.96 9.71
C LEU A 78 1.27 2.70 10.60
N ALA A 79 2.38 1.97 10.54
CA ALA A 79 2.62 0.78 11.35
C ALA A 79 2.75 1.11 12.85
N THR A 80 3.38 2.24 13.21
CA THR A 80 3.48 2.69 14.61
C THR A 80 2.14 3.10 15.22
N ARG A 81 1.09 3.32 14.41
CA ARG A 81 -0.27 3.63 14.88
C ARG A 81 -1.12 2.39 15.13
N GLN A 82 -0.62 1.20 14.82
CA GLN A 82 -1.36 -0.07 14.86
C GLN A 82 -0.77 -1.10 15.83
N THR A 83 0.26 -0.70 16.58
CA THR A 83 0.84 -1.40 17.73
C THR A 83 0.29 -0.82 19.02
#